data_AF-A0A7W1UND7-F1
#
_entry.id   AF-A0A7W1UND7-F1
#
_cell.length_a   1.000
_cell.length_b   1.000
_cell.length_c   1.000
_cell.angle_alpha   90.00
_cell.angle_beta   90.00
_cell.angle_gamma   90.00
#
_symmetry.space_group_name_H-M   'P 1'
#
loop_
_entity.id
_entity.type
_entity.pdbx_description
1 polymer ?
#
loop_
_entity_poly.entity_id
_entity_poly.type
_entity_poly.pdbx_seq_one_letter_code
_entity_poly.pdbx_strand_id
1 'polypeptide(L)'
;EIQKEEREKFQNIVLAEIRSRENDFDISGIIFQVLEKDKFVDPQTSYDWAMKEIRLNSHYLSPMLKQTFIFVLEKVAKAFPPVTREEKNFLDRFMEDISSIEGDPVFYKKN
;
A
#
# COMPACT_ATOMS: atom_id res chain seq x y z
N GLU A 1 16.36 -9.66 8.00
CA GLU A 1 16.29 -8.53 8.94
C GLU A 1 16.17 -7.28 8.11
N ILE A 2 15.14 -6.45 8.32
CA ILE A 2 14.96 -5.22 7.54
C ILE A 2 16.03 -4.24 8.00
N GLN A 3 16.84 -3.73 7.08
CA GLN A 3 17.94 -2.84 7.44
C GLN A 3 17.37 -1.49 7.89
N LYS A 4 17.97 -0.87 8.91
CA LYS A 4 17.52 0.42 9.45
C LYS A 4 17.36 1.49 8.35
N GLU A 5 18.27 1.49 7.38
CA GLU A 5 18.23 2.41 6.23
C GLU A 5 17.02 2.16 5.31
N GLU A 6 16.63 0.90 5.09
CA GLU A 6 15.44 0.56 4.31
C GLU A 6 14.17 1.02 5.01
N ARG A 7 14.12 0.86 6.34
CA ARG A 7 13.03 1.33 7.18
C ARG A 7 12.85 2.85 7.10
N GLU A 8 13.95 3.59 7.22
CA GLU A 8 13.94 5.06 7.11
C GLU A 8 13.54 5.53 5.70
N LYS A 9 14.03 4.86 4.66
CA LYS A 9 13.70 5.20 3.27
C LYS A 9 12.22 4.94 2.96
N PHE A 10 11.69 3.81 3.41
CA PHE A 10 10.26 3.48 3.29
C PHE A 10 9.40 4.52 4.02
N GLN A 11 9.76 4.85 5.26
CA GLN A 11 9.05 5.83 6.06
C GLN A 11 9.01 7.21 5.38
N ASN A 12 10.12 7.65 4.80
CA ASN A 12 10.17 8.91 4.07
C ASN A 12 9.25 8.94 2.84
N ILE A 13 9.15 7.83 2.10
CA ILE A 13 8.24 7.72 0.95
C ILE A 13 6.78 7.80 1.42
N VAL A 14 6.42 7.02 2.44
CA VAL A 14 5.06 7.00 2.98
C VAL A 14 4.65 8.36 3.55
N LEU A 15 5.54 9.02 4.29
CA LEU A 15 5.27 10.34 4.86
C LEU A 15 5.16 11.43 3.79
N ALA A 16 5.91 11.34 2.69
CA ALA A 16 5.83 12.33 1.62
C ALA A 16 4.48 12.27 0.88
N GLU A 17 3.89 11.07 0.74
CA GLU A 17 2.72 10.85 -0.12
C GLU A 17 1.40 10.72 0.62
N ILE A 18 1.41 10.18 1.84
CA ILE A 18 0.19 9.90 2.61
C ILE A 18 -0.10 11.01 3.63
N ARG A 19 0.67 12.11 3.64
CA ARG A 19 0.38 13.29 4.47
C ARG A 19 -0.96 13.94 4.09
N SER A 20 -2.03 13.44 4.69
CA SER A 20 -3.20 14.25 5.01
C SER A 20 -2.76 15.26 6.06
N ARG A 21 -3.24 16.51 5.96
CA ARG A 21 -2.87 17.60 6.87
C ARG A 21 -3.34 17.38 8.33
N GLU A 22 -3.93 16.23 8.66
CA GLU A 22 -4.66 16.02 9.91
C GLU A 22 -4.30 14.72 10.67
N ASN A 23 -3.42 13.87 10.15
CA ASN A 23 -3.15 12.57 10.76
C ASN A 23 -1.69 12.43 11.21
N ASP A 24 -1.45 12.54 12.53
CA ASP A 24 -0.17 12.30 13.23
C ASP A 24 0.09 10.78 13.45
N PHE A 25 -0.48 9.93 12.60
CA PHE A 25 -0.32 8.49 12.74
C PHE A 25 1.04 8.06 12.17
N ASP A 26 1.80 7.30 12.96
CA ASP A 26 3.00 6.60 12.48
C ASP A 26 2.59 5.38 11.63
N ILE A 27 2.13 5.65 10.41
CA ILE A 27 1.72 4.65 9.42
C ILE A 27 2.86 3.66 9.16
N SER A 28 4.10 4.16 9.15
CA SER A 28 5.27 3.32 8.91
C SER A 28 5.48 2.34 10.06
N GLY A 29 5.38 2.82 11.30
CA GLY A 29 5.41 1.98 12.51
C GLY A 29 4.34 0.89 12.50
N ILE A 30 3.10 1.22 12.11
CA ILE A 30 2.00 0.23 12.00
C ILE A 30 2.35 -0.84 10.95
N ILE A 31 2.82 -0.44 9.77
CA ILE A 31 3.19 -1.37 8.69
C ILE A 31 4.28 -2.33 9.17
N PHE A 32 5.35 -1.82 9.79
CA PHE A 32 6.41 -2.69 10.30
C PHE A 32 5.94 -3.61 11.43
N GLN A 33 5.06 -3.15 12.32
CA GLN A 33 4.48 -4.02 13.36
C GLN A 33 3.64 -5.15 12.76
N VAL A 34 2.87 -4.88 11.70
CA VAL A 34 2.13 -5.92 10.97
C VAL A 34 3.09 -6.89 10.29
N LEU A 35 4.08 -6.37 9.54
CA LEU A 35 5.10 -7.20 8.89
C LEU A 35 5.89 -8.06 9.88
N GLU A 36 6.15 -7.56 11.09
CA GLU A 36 6.83 -8.32 12.15
C GLU A 36 5.98 -9.48 12.69
N LYS A 37 4.66 -9.30 12.80
CA LYS A 37 3.72 -10.36 13.18
C LYS A 37 3.57 -11.40 12.06
N ASP A 38 3.65 -10.95 10.82
CA ASP A 38 3.42 -11.75 9.62
C ASP A 38 4.73 -12.24 8.97
N LYS A 39 5.85 -12.24 9.69
CA LYS A 39 7.20 -12.61 9.20
C LYS A 39 7.32 -13.98 8.52
N PHE A 40 6.32 -14.84 8.66
CA PHE A 40 6.26 -16.19 8.09
C PHE A 40 5.13 -16.38 7.07
N VAL A 41 4.43 -15.31 6.70
CA VAL A 41 3.38 -15.34 5.68
C VAL A 41 4.04 -15.21 4.31
N ASP A 42 3.69 -16.11 3.39
CA ASP A 42 4.20 -16.04 2.02
C ASP A 42 3.59 -14.86 1.24
N PRO A 43 4.28 -14.34 0.22
CA PRO A 43 3.82 -13.16 -0.52
C PRO A 43 2.41 -13.30 -1.14
N GLN A 44 2.02 -14.50 -1.55
CA GLN A 44 0.71 -14.72 -2.16
C GLN A 44 -0.40 -14.65 -1.09
N THR A 45 -0.20 -15.25 0.07
CA THR A 45 -1.14 -15.14 1.20
C THR A 45 -1.26 -13.69 1.67
N SER A 46 -0.16 -12.95 1.78
CA SER A 46 -0.20 -11.52 2.12
C SER A 46 -0.98 -10.70 1.10
N TYR A 47 -0.79 -10.98 -0.19
CA TYR A 47 -1.53 -10.34 -1.27
C TYR A 47 -3.04 -10.61 -1.16
N ASP A 48 -3.42 -11.86 -0.96
CA ASP A 48 -4.84 -12.25 -0.91
C ASP A 48 -5.54 -11.64 0.31
N TRP A 49 -4.86 -11.53 1.45
CA TRP A 49 -5.36 -10.83 2.63
C TRP A 49 -5.55 -9.34 2.37
N ALA A 50 -4.54 -8.67 1.78
CA ALA A 50 -4.64 -7.26 1.43
C ALA A 50 -5.82 -6.99 0.49
N MET A 51 -5.97 -7.79 -0.57
CA MET A 51 -7.07 -7.64 -1.53
C MET A 51 -8.44 -7.94 -0.93
N LYS A 52 -8.52 -8.90 0.00
CA LYS A 52 -9.76 -9.18 0.74
C LYS A 52 -10.19 -7.97 1.55
N GLU A 53 -9.28 -7.37 2.31
CA GLU A 53 -9.58 -6.20 3.14
C GLU A 53 -9.93 -4.96 2.29
N ILE A 54 -9.22 -4.73 1.18
CA ILE A 54 -9.55 -3.64 0.24
C ILE A 54 -10.94 -3.83 -0.34
N ARG A 55 -11.31 -5.05 -0.75
CA ARG A 55 -12.65 -5.34 -1.29
C ARG A 55 -13.75 -5.16 -0.24
N LEU A 56 -13.51 -5.63 0.99
CA LEU A 56 -14.44 -5.47 2.11
C LEU A 56 -14.71 -3.99 2.43
N ASN A 57 -13.72 -3.13 2.25
CA ASN A 57 -13.77 -1.70 2.53
C ASN A 57 -13.84 -0.84 1.25
N SER A 58 -14.24 -1.45 0.13
CA SER A 58 -14.17 -0.84 -1.21
C SER A 58 -14.96 0.46 -1.33
N HIS A 59 -16.01 0.66 -0.53
CA HIS A 59 -16.79 1.88 -0.51
C HIS A 59 -15.96 3.14 -0.19
N TYR A 60 -14.89 3.03 0.59
CA TYR A 60 -13.96 4.14 0.85
C TYR A 60 -12.95 4.39 -0.28
N LEU A 61 -12.87 3.50 -1.27
CA LEU A 61 -11.84 3.49 -2.29
C LEU A 61 -12.13 4.51 -3.41
N SER A 62 -11.95 5.78 -3.08
CA SER A 62 -12.08 6.87 -4.05
C SER A 62 -11.05 6.75 -5.19
N PRO A 63 -11.33 7.30 -6.39
CA PRO A 63 -10.37 7.32 -7.49
C PRO A 63 -9.00 7.92 -7.11
N MET A 64 -9.01 8.97 -6.27
CA MET A 64 -7.78 9.60 -5.77
C MET A 64 -7.01 8.62 -4.86
N LEU A 65 -7.69 7.94 -3.95
CA LEU A 65 -7.05 7.00 -3.04
C LEU A 65 -6.42 5.81 -3.79
N LYS A 66 -7.07 5.31 -4.85
CA LYS A 66 -6.47 4.29 -5.73
C LYS A 66 -5.17 4.77 -6.36
N GLN A 67 -5.17 5.99 -6.90
CA GLN A 67 -3.97 6.57 -7.50
C GLN A 67 -2.86 6.73 -6.47
N THR A 68 -3.17 7.17 -5.25
CA THR A 68 -2.19 7.25 -4.15
C THR A 68 -1.59 5.87 -3.83
N PHE A 69 -2.40 4.81 -3.72
CA PHE A 69 -1.89 3.46 -3.45
C PHE A 69 -0.92 2.99 -4.54
N ILE A 70 -1.31 3.11 -5.81
CA ILE A 70 -0.48 2.71 -6.95
C ILE A 70 0.83 3.50 -6.94
N PHE A 71 0.75 4.82 -6.76
CA PHE A 71 1.92 5.70 -6.77
C PHE A 71 2.91 5.39 -5.65
N VAL A 72 2.42 5.14 -4.43
CA VAL A 72 3.26 4.79 -3.28
C VAL A 72 3.96 3.45 -3.52
N LEU A 73 3.23 2.43 -4.01
CA LEU A 73 3.82 1.12 -4.27
C LEU A 73 4.90 1.17 -5.36
N GLU A 74 4.66 1.91 -6.44
CA GLU A 74 5.69 2.13 -7.46
C GLU A 74 6.94 2.83 -6.90
N LYS A 75 6.76 3.85 -6.05
CA LYS A 75 7.88 4.56 -5.42
C LYS A 75 8.68 3.65 -4.50
N VAL A 76 8.00 2.81 -3.72
CA VAL A 76 8.65 1.82 -2.85
C VAL A 76 9.45 0.84 -3.71
N ALA A 77 8.87 0.27 -4.77
CA ALA A 77 9.58 -0.66 -5.65
C ALA A 77 10.83 -0.03 -6.29
N LYS A 78 10.71 1.21 -6.80
CA LYS A 78 11.83 1.96 -7.39
C LYS A 78 12.91 2.32 -6.37
N ALA A 79 12.56 2.42 -5.08
CA ALA A 79 13.49 2.75 -4.01
C ALA A 79 14.42 1.57 -3.64
N PHE A 80 14.04 0.33 -3.95
CA PHE A 80 14.80 -0.87 -3.57
C PHE A 80 15.14 -1.73 -4.80
N PRO A 81 16.05 -1.27 -5.68
CA PRO A 81 16.47 -2.04 -6.84
C PRO A 81 17.41 -3.20 -6.46
N PRO A 82 17.45 -4.28 -7.25
CA PRO A 82 16.64 -4.51 -8.46
C PRO A 82 15.25 -5.09 -8.13
N VAL A 83 14.21 -4.55 -8.78
CA VAL A 83 12.87 -5.15 -8.72
C VAL A 83 12.88 -6.46 -9.53
N THR A 84 12.61 -7.57 -8.86
CA THR A 84 12.54 -8.89 -9.47
C THR A 84 11.32 -9.03 -10.37
N ARG A 85 11.32 -10.05 -11.25
CA ARG A 85 10.16 -10.34 -12.10
C ARG A 85 8.92 -10.68 -11.27
N GLU A 86 9.11 -11.38 -10.15
CA GLU A 86 8.00 -11.78 -9.27
C GLU A 86 7.38 -10.56 -8.58
N GLU A 87 8.19 -9.66 -8.03
CA GLU A 87 7.71 -8.40 -7.44
C GLU A 87 7.00 -7.52 -8.48
N LYS A 88 7.54 -7.46 -9.71
CA LYS A 88 6.86 -6.75 -10.80
C LYS A 88 5.50 -7.36 -11.12
N ASN A 89 5.39 -8.69 -11.18
CA ASN A 89 4.12 -9.36 -11.41
C ASN A 89 3.10 -9.07 -10.31
N PHE A 90 3.53 -9.00 -9.04
CA PHE A 90 2.66 -8.60 -7.93
C PHE A 90 2.18 -7.16 -8.06
N LEU A 91 3.06 -6.23 -8.45
CA LEU A 91 2.70 -4.84 -8.67
C LEU A 91 1.71 -4.69 -9.84
N ASP A 92 2.00 -5.33 -10.97
CA ASP A 92 1.15 -5.29 -12.16
C ASP A 92 -0.25 -5.84 -11.85
N ARG A 93 -0.33 -7.00 -11.19
CA ARG A 93 -1.59 -7.59 -10.74
C ARG A 93 -2.33 -6.70 -9.73
N PHE A 94 -1.62 -6.11 -8.77
CA PHE A 94 -2.24 -5.19 -7.80
C PHE A 94 -2.87 -3.98 -8.48
N MET A 95 -2.17 -3.38 -9.44
CA MET A 95 -2.65 -2.23 -10.20
C MET A 95 -3.91 -2.57 -11.00
N GLU A 96 -3.94 -3.72 -11.66
CA GLU A 96 -5.13 -4.21 -12.37
C GLU A 96 -6.30 -4.46 -11.41
N ASP A 97 -6.06 -5.23 -10.35
CA ASP A 97 -7.09 -5.59 -9.38
C ASP A 97 -7.69 -4.35 -8.70
N ILE A 98 -6.88 -3.40 -8.23
CA ILE A 98 -7.38 -2.20 -7.54
C ILE A 98 -8.09 -1.24 -8.50
N SER A 99 -7.66 -1.17 -9.76
CA SER A 99 -8.30 -0.32 -10.76
C SER A 99 -9.75 -0.72 -11.01
N SER A 100 -10.04 -2.03 -11.00
CA SER A 100 -11.37 -2.60 -11.24
C SER A 100 -12.38 -2.44 -10.09
N ILE A 101 -11.94 -2.12 -8.86
CA ILE A 101 -12.83 -2.09 -7.69
C ILE A 101 -13.63 -0.78 -7.65
N GLU A 102 -14.96 -0.81 -7.80
CA GLU A 102 -15.76 0.42 -7.68
C GLU A 102 -15.95 0.81 -6.21
N GLY A 103 -15.63 2.06 -5.87
CA GLY A 103 -15.93 2.65 -4.57
C GLY A 103 -17.21 3.48 -4.60
N ASP A 104 -17.78 3.78 -3.44
CA ASP A 104 -19.07 4.47 -3.34
C ASP A 104 -18.88 5.99 -3.14
N PRO A 105 -19.28 6.83 -4.13
CA PRO A 105 -19.11 8.28 -4.06
C PRO A 105 -19.72 8.94 -2.83
N VAL A 106 -20.72 8.33 -2.18
CA VAL A 106 -21.33 8.85 -0.94
C VAL A 106 -20.29 9.07 0.16
N PHE A 107 -19.21 8.27 0.17
CA PHE A 107 -18.20 8.31 1.24
C PHE A 107 -17.07 9.31 0.99
N TYR A 108 -16.92 9.84 -0.22
CA TYR A 108 -15.76 10.68 -0.57
C TYR A 108 -16.07 11.90 -1.45
N LYS A 109 -17.28 12.04 -1.99
CA LYS A 109 -17.72 13.33 -2.54
C LYS A 109 -18.23 14.19 -1.39
N LYS A 110 -17.58 15.31 -1.13
CA LYS A 110 -18.18 16.37 -0.30
C LYS A 110 -19.36 16.95 -1.09
N ASN A 111 -20.53 17.02 -0.45
CA ASN A 111 -21.67 17.80 -0.95
C ASN A 111 -21.31 19.27 -1.11
#